data_AF-A0A7J7UZC1-F1
#
_entry.id   AF-A0A7J7UZC1-F1
#
_cell.length_a   1.000
_cell.length_b   1.000
_cell.length_c   1.000
_cell.angle_alpha   90.00
_cell.angle_beta   90.00
_cell.angle_gamma   90.00
#
_symmetry.space_group_name_H-M   'P 1'
#
loop_
_entity.id
_entity.type
_entity.pdbx_description
1 polymer ?
#
loop_
_entity_poly.entity_id
_entity_poly.type
_entity_poly.pdbx_seq_one_letter_code
_entity_poly.pdbx_strand_id
1 'polypeptide(L)'
;MHLPLVLLATVGTCLGLLMAAATGTHPAQRDTPSRLPTLQRQKRHWIWNQMHIQEEKNSSLPHHVGKIISSENRKNTKYVLRGEAADKIFRVNEVTGDVTQTNPRTG
;
A
#
# COMPACT_ATOMS: atom_id res chain seq x y z
N MET A 1 61.80 17.60 -24.45
CA MET A 1 61.54 17.59 -25.91
C MET A 1 61.62 16.17 -26.45
N HIS A 2 60.62 15.30 -26.21
CA HIS A 2 60.52 13.95 -26.82
C HIS A 2 59.04 13.47 -26.89
N LEU A 3 58.13 14.42 -27.17
CA LEU A 3 56.71 14.16 -27.39
C LEU A 3 56.25 13.86 -28.85
N PRO A 4 57.10 13.78 -29.91
CA PRO A 4 56.58 13.54 -31.27
C PRO A 4 56.52 12.07 -31.70
N LEU A 5 57.08 11.10 -30.95
CA LEU A 5 57.17 9.70 -31.42
C LEU A 5 55.97 8.81 -31.01
N VAL A 6 55.15 9.21 -30.04
CA VAL A 6 53.98 8.41 -29.62
C VAL A 6 52.77 8.66 -30.53
N LEU A 7 52.75 9.77 -31.27
CA LEU A 7 51.60 10.17 -32.10
C LEU A 7 51.50 9.39 -33.43
N LEU A 8 52.58 8.74 -33.90
CA LEU A 8 52.50 7.88 -35.09
C LEU A 8 52.06 6.44 -34.79
N ALA A 9 52.10 6.00 -33.53
CA ALA A 9 51.66 4.65 -33.18
C ALA A 9 50.13 4.51 -33.08
N THR A 10 49.39 5.61 -32.94
CA THR A 10 47.93 5.59 -32.76
C THR A 10 47.14 5.52 -34.07
N VAL A 11 47.73 5.94 -35.20
CA VAL A 11 47.07 5.88 -36.52
C VAL A 11 47.05 4.45 -37.09
N GLY A 12 48.06 3.64 -36.80
CA GLY A 12 48.13 2.24 -37.24
C GLY A 12 47.08 1.33 -36.59
N THR A 13 46.71 1.60 -35.34
CA THR A 13 45.69 0.84 -34.59
C THR A 13 44.26 1.16 -35.03
N CYS A 14 43.97 2.37 -35.51
CA CYS A 14 42.61 2.73 -35.93
C CYS A 14 42.19 2.04 -37.25
N LEU A 15 43.14 1.75 -38.15
CA LEU A 15 42.82 1.09 -39.42
C LEU A 15 42.67 -0.44 -39.29
N GLY A 16 43.27 -1.06 -38.27
CA GLY A 16 43.08 -2.49 -37.96
C GLY A 16 41.70 -2.81 -37.37
N LEU A 17 41.12 -1.91 -36.56
CA LEU A 17 39.78 -2.12 -36.00
C LEU A 17 38.64 -1.98 -37.02
N LEU A 18 38.84 -1.21 -38.10
CA LEU A 18 37.78 -1.02 -39.11
C LEU A 18 37.56 -2.27 -39.99
N MET A 19 38.58 -3.13 -40.16
CA MET A 19 38.48 -4.33 -41.00
C MET A 19 38.01 -5.59 -40.25
N ALA A 20 37.96 -5.57 -38.92
CA ALA A 20 37.33 -6.63 -38.12
C ALA A 20 35.78 -6.56 -38.13
N ALA A 21 35.20 -5.52 -38.74
CA ALA A 21 33.76 -5.38 -38.93
C ALA A 21 33.21 -6.20 -40.12
N ALA A 22 34.07 -6.91 -40.86
CA ALA A 22 33.70 -7.65 -42.07
C ALA A 22 34.16 -9.11 -42.00
N THR A 23 33.66 -9.87 -41.02
CA THR A 23 33.40 -11.33 -41.05
C THR A 23 33.26 -11.85 -39.63
N GLY A 24 32.10 -12.42 -39.28
CA GLY A 24 31.94 -13.06 -37.98
C GLY A 24 30.51 -13.21 -37.54
N THR A 25 29.73 -13.99 -38.30
CA THR A 25 28.72 -14.93 -37.80
C THR A 25 28.06 -14.59 -36.46
N HIS A 26 26.83 -14.09 -36.55
CA HIS A 26 25.78 -14.10 -35.53
C HIS A 26 25.77 -15.41 -34.71
N PRO A 27 26.20 -15.42 -33.44
CA PRO A 27 25.83 -16.50 -32.54
C PRO A 27 24.41 -16.24 -32.08
N ALA A 28 23.52 -17.20 -32.36
CA ALA A 28 22.14 -17.24 -31.91
C ALA A 28 22.03 -16.78 -30.44
N GLN A 29 21.44 -15.60 -30.26
CA GLN A 29 21.04 -15.08 -28.96
C GLN A 29 20.03 -16.07 -28.38
N ARG A 30 20.48 -16.88 -27.42
CA ARG A 30 19.64 -17.81 -26.68
C ARG A 30 18.46 -17.04 -26.11
N ASP A 31 17.25 -17.44 -26.49
CA ASP A 31 16.01 -16.93 -25.93
C ASP A 31 16.09 -17.00 -24.41
N THR A 32 16.25 -15.83 -23.79
CA THR A 32 16.16 -15.68 -22.35
C THR A 32 14.71 -15.94 -21.98
N PRO A 33 14.38 -16.89 -21.08
CA PRO A 33 13.01 -17.07 -20.65
C PRO A 33 12.55 -15.73 -20.08
N SER A 34 11.48 -15.20 -20.67
CA SER A 34 10.79 -13.97 -20.32
C SER A 34 11.08 -13.53 -18.87
N ARG A 35 11.90 -12.48 -18.72
CA ARG A 35 11.97 -11.71 -17.47
C ARG A 35 10.59 -11.07 -17.30
N LEU A 36 9.67 -11.80 -16.65
CA LEU A 36 8.44 -11.21 -16.16
C LEU A 36 8.82 -10.01 -15.29
N PRO A 37 8.19 -8.83 -15.46
CA PRO A 37 8.46 -7.68 -14.61
C PRO A 37 8.28 -8.08 -13.15
N THR A 38 9.32 -7.90 -12.33
CA THR A 38 9.22 -8.11 -10.89
C THR A 38 8.24 -7.09 -10.32
N LEU A 39 7.03 -7.53 -9.97
CA LEU A 39 6.03 -6.68 -9.33
C LEU A 39 6.54 -6.26 -7.95
N GLN A 40 6.95 -5.00 -7.82
CA GLN A 40 7.31 -4.41 -6.54
C GLN A 40 6.05 -4.15 -5.72
N ARG A 41 5.80 -4.98 -4.71
CA ARG A 41 4.68 -4.77 -3.78
C ARG A 41 5.04 -3.70 -2.75
N GLN A 42 4.32 -2.58 -2.75
CA GLN A 42 4.40 -1.61 -1.66
C GLN A 42 3.76 -2.16 -0.38
N LYS A 43 4.35 -1.82 0.78
CA LYS A 43 3.74 -2.10 2.08
C LYS A 43 2.49 -1.24 2.24
N ARG A 44 1.33 -1.89 2.41
CA ARG A 44 0.07 -1.23 2.74
C ARG A 44 -0.11 -1.24 4.25
N HIS A 45 -0.49 -0.10 4.82
CA HIS A 45 -0.85 0.01 6.23
C HIS A 45 -2.34 -0.32 6.41
N TRP A 46 -2.69 -0.84 7.58
CA TRP A 46 -4.09 -1.04 7.97
C TRP A 46 -4.67 0.31 8.38
N ILE A 47 -5.84 0.64 7.81
CA ILE A 47 -6.67 1.73 8.26
C ILE A 47 -7.77 1.10 9.10
N TRP A 48 -7.82 1.43 10.38
CA TRP A 48 -8.90 1.00 11.26
C TRP A 48 -10.11 1.92 11.06
N ASN A 49 -11.30 1.35 11.01
CA ASN A 49 -12.53 2.12 10.87
C ASN A 49 -12.74 3.00 12.12
N GLN A 50 -13.02 4.28 11.90
CA GLN A 50 -13.37 5.25 12.93
C GLN A 50 -14.80 5.75 12.69
N MET A 51 -15.52 6.04 13.77
CA MET A 51 -16.85 6.66 13.73
C MET A 51 -16.73 8.06 14.33
N HIS A 52 -17.42 9.03 13.73
CA HIS A 52 -17.37 10.44 14.13
C HIS A 52 -18.77 10.93 14.46
N ILE A 53 -18.87 11.76 15.50
CA ILE A 53 -20.10 12.47 15.85
C ILE A 53 -19.79 13.93 16.13
N GLN A 54 -20.78 14.78 15.92
CA GLN A 54 -20.68 16.19 16.30
C GLN A 54 -20.91 16.32 17.81
N GLU A 55 -20.02 17.04 18.48
CA GLU A 55 -20.15 17.39 19.89
C GLU A 55 -21.28 18.41 20.10
N GLU A 56 -21.84 18.44 21.32
CA GLU A 56 -22.87 19.42 21.73
C GLU A 56 -24.09 19.50 20.80
N LYS A 57 -24.43 18.37 20.16
CA LYS A 57 -25.62 18.32 19.33
C LYS A 57 -26.88 18.35 20.20
N ASN A 58 -27.59 19.48 20.18
CA ASN A 58 -28.85 19.71 20.90
C ASN A 58 -30.05 18.90 20.37
N SER A 59 -29.83 17.77 19.68
CA SER A 59 -30.90 16.89 19.23
C SER A 59 -31.37 15.96 20.34
N SER A 60 -32.62 15.52 20.28
CA SER A 60 -33.13 14.47 21.17
C SER A 60 -32.27 13.21 21.08
N LEU A 61 -31.87 12.67 22.23
CA LEU A 61 -31.20 11.38 22.34
C LEU A 61 -32.21 10.23 22.19
N PRO A 62 -31.80 9.04 21.70
CA PRO A 62 -30.43 8.64 21.36
C PRO A 62 -29.96 9.10 19.97
N HIS A 63 -28.69 9.50 19.86
CA HIS A 63 -28.08 9.93 18.59
C HIS A 63 -27.32 8.77 17.92
N HIS A 64 -27.55 8.55 16.62
CA HIS A 64 -26.86 7.51 15.87
C HIS A 64 -25.39 7.87 15.59
N VAL A 65 -24.48 6.97 15.97
CA VAL A 65 -23.02 7.13 15.79
C VAL A 65 -22.54 6.38 14.55
N GLY A 66 -22.99 5.15 14.37
CA GLY A 66 -22.52 4.26 13.30
C GLY A 66 -22.97 2.82 13.49
N LYS A 67 -22.39 1.90 12.72
CA LYS A 67 -22.70 0.48 12.76
C LYS A 67 -21.45 -0.37 12.72
N ILE A 68 -21.36 -1.33 13.63
CA ILE A 68 -20.34 -2.38 13.62
C ILE A 68 -20.87 -3.53 12.78
N ILE A 69 -20.05 -4.02 11.84
CA ILE A 69 -20.41 -5.12 10.95
C ILE A 69 -19.39 -6.23 11.13
N SER A 70 -19.86 -7.44 11.40
CA SER A 70 -19.07 -8.66 11.39
C SER A 70 -19.39 -9.48 10.14
N SER A 71 -18.37 -10.14 9.59
CA SER A 71 -18.57 -11.18 8.56
C SER A 71 -19.06 -12.50 9.15
N GLU A 72 -19.03 -12.67 10.49
CA GLU A 72 -19.58 -13.83 11.19
C GLU A 72 -21.11 -13.75 11.22
N ASN A 73 -21.79 -14.86 10.90
CA ASN A 73 -23.25 -14.90 10.71
C ASN A 73 -23.96 -15.94 11.60
N ARG A 74 -23.30 -16.43 12.65
CA ARG A 74 -23.87 -17.42 13.57
C ARG A 74 -25.05 -16.81 14.33
N LYS A 75 -26.13 -17.60 14.50
CA LYS A 75 -27.35 -17.17 15.20
C LYS A 75 -27.16 -16.81 16.68
N ASN A 76 -26.05 -17.21 17.29
CA ASN A 76 -25.77 -17.01 18.71
C ASN A 76 -24.63 -16.00 18.96
N THR A 77 -24.34 -15.11 18.00
CA THR A 77 -23.37 -14.03 18.19
C THR A 77 -24.05 -12.74 18.60
N LYS A 78 -23.37 -11.94 19.42
CA LYS A 78 -23.84 -10.64 19.88
C LYS A 78 -22.76 -9.58 19.68
N TYR A 79 -23.17 -8.39 19.29
CA TYR A 79 -22.30 -7.22 19.32
C TYR A 79 -22.16 -6.70 20.74
N VAL A 80 -20.93 -6.51 21.20
CA VAL A 80 -20.61 -6.01 22.54
C VAL A 80 -19.58 -4.90 22.42
N LEU A 81 -19.87 -3.75 23.03
CA LEU A 81 -18.95 -2.62 23.14
C LEU A 81 -18.22 -2.69 24.48
N ARG A 82 -16.93 -2.35 24.50
CA ARG A 82 -16.12 -2.29 25.72
C ARG A 82 -15.33 -0.99 25.77
N GLY A 83 -15.07 -0.52 26.98
CA GLY A 83 -14.33 0.71 27.24
C GLY A 83 -15.02 1.54 28.32
N GLU A 84 -14.34 2.59 28.77
CA GLU A 84 -14.81 3.45 29.86
C GLU A 84 -16.20 4.07 29.59
N ALA A 85 -16.46 4.41 28.33
CA ALA A 85 -17.68 5.05 27.85
C ALA A 85 -18.76 4.06 27.37
N ALA A 86 -18.45 2.77 27.29
CA ALA A 86 -19.42 1.74 26.90
C ALA A 86 -20.51 1.59 27.98
N ASP A 87 -21.75 1.39 27.54
CA ASP A 87 -22.96 1.28 28.36
C ASP A 87 -23.32 2.52 29.19
N LYS A 88 -22.49 3.56 29.20
CA LYS A 88 -22.74 4.85 29.87
C LYS A 88 -23.10 5.96 28.88
N ILE A 89 -22.23 6.14 27.88
CA ILE A 89 -22.38 7.17 26.84
C ILE A 89 -22.81 6.50 25.55
N PHE A 90 -22.11 5.43 25.16
CA PHE A 90 -22.37 4.68 23.94
C PHE A 90 -22.96 3.32 24.23
N ARG A 91 -24.01 2.95 23.49
CA ARG A 91 -24.62 1.62 23.53
C ARG A 91 -24.65 1.03 22.13
N VAL A 92 -24.48 -0.29 22.06
CA VAL A 92 -24.62 -1.06 20.82
C VAL A 92 -25.86 -1.95 20.90
N ASN A 93 -26.59 -2.03 19.80
CA ASN A 93 -27.63 -3.05 19.66
C ASN A 93 -26.97 -4.42 19.45
N GLU A 94 -27.23 -5.35 20.38
CA GLU A 94 -26.59 -6.67 20.37
C GLU A 94 -26.88 -7.50 19.12
N VAL A 95 -27.97 -7.22 18.40
CA VAL A 95 -28.40 -7.93 17.20
C VAL A 95 -27.92 -7.22 15.93
N THR A 96 -28.11 -5.90 15.84
CA THR A 96 -27.89 -5.16 14.58
C THR A 96 -26.51 -4.52 14.46
N GLY A 97 -25.78 -4.38 15.58
CA GLY A 97 -24.51 -3.67 15.63
C GLY A 97 -24.64 -2.15 15.52
N ASP A 98 -25.86 -1.60 15.54
CA ASP A 98 -26.09 -0.15 15.57
C ASP A 98 -25.56 0.46 16.88
N VAL A 99 -24.70 1.46 16.76
CA VAL A 99 -24.10 2.20 17.87
C VAL A 99 -24.80 3.54 18.00
N THR A 100 -25.28 3.82 19.20
CA THR A 100 -25.92 5.08 19.53
C THR A 100 -25.31 5.72 20.77
N GLN A 101 -25.29 7.04 20.79
CA GLN A 101 -25.03 7.84 21.97
C GLN A 101 -26.34 8.02 22.72
N THR A 102 -26.34 7.64 23.99
CA THR A 102 -27.53 7.70 24.86
C THR A 102 -27.46 8.79 25.90
N ASN A 103 -26.25 9.24 26.25
CA ASN A 103 -26.01 10.37 27.15
C ASN A 103 -24.96 11.31 26.56
N PRO A 104 -25.07 12.63 26.77
CA PRO A 104 -24.00 13.56 26.45
C PRO A 104 -22.83 13.32 27.42
N ARG A 105 -21.59 13.57 26.97
CA ARG A 105 -20.41 13.47 27.84
C ARG A 105 -20.56 14.50 28.95
N THR A 106 -20.79 14.05 30.18
CA THR A 106 -20.69 14.90 31.36
C THR A 106 -19.21 15.03 31.67
N GLY A 107 -18.69 16.26 31.64
CA GLY A 107 -17.30 16.58 32.00
C GLY A 107 -17.02 16.41 33.47
#